data_AF-A0A356UDA8-F1
#
_entry.id   AF-A0A356UDA8-F1
#
_cell.length_a   1.000
_cell.length_b   1.000
_cell.length_c   1.000
_cell.angle_alpha   90.00
_cell.angle_beta   90.00
_cell.angle_gamma   90.00
#
_symmetry.space_group_name_H-M   'P 1'
#
loop_
_entity.id
_entity.type
_entity.pdbx_description
1 polymer ?
#
loop_
_entity_poly.entity_id
_entity_poly.type
_entity_poly.pdbx_seq_one_letter_code
_entity_poly.pdbx_strand_id
1 'polypeptide(L)' 'MIPPSTRDLMEVANSKYAVVVAVARRARMLSEDTKNDENYRLSTVVTTALEEIMNGKIKIQEDGDSMLKED' A
#
# COMPACT_ATOMS: atom_id res chain seq x y z
N MET A 1 3.41 11.16 17.70
CA MET A 1 2.96 10.03 16.86
C MET A 1 3.78 10.08 15.59
N ILE A 2 4.50 9.01 15.22
CA ILE A 2 5.21 8.92 13.93
C ILE A 2 4.77 7.63 13.21
N PRO A 3 3.53 7.62 12.73
CA PRO A 3 3.20 7.21 11.37
C PRO A 3 2.48 8.36 10.63
N PRO A 4 2.26 8.26 9.29
CA PRO A 4 1.60 9.32 8.53
C PRO A 4 0.31 9.75 9.21
N SER A 5 0.10 11.06 9.29
CA SER A 5 -1.13 11.62 9.81
C SER A 5 -2.28 11.24 8.89
N THR A 6 -3.52 11.33 9.39
CA THR A 6 -4.69 11.12 8.54
C THR A 6 -4.67 12.03 7.32
N ARG A 7 -4.11 13.25 7.42
CA ARG A 7 -3.97 14.15 6.28
C ARG A 7 -3.04 13.57 5.22
N ASP A 8 -1.89 13.05 5.64
CA ASP A 8 -0.89 12.48 4.72
C ASP A 8 -1.45 11.24 3.99
N LEU A 9 -2.26 10.42 4.67
CA LEU A 9 -2.95 9.29 4.03
C LEU A 9 -3.93 9.73 2.93
N MET A 10 -4.58 10.89 3.13
CA MET A 10 -5.55 11.42 2.18
C MET A 10 -4.90 12.08 0.95
N GLU A 11 -3.59 12.36 0.98
CA GLU A 11 -2.84 12.84 -0.19
C GLU A 11 -2.59 11.71 -1.20
N VAL A 12 -2.60 10.44 -0.75
CA VAL A 12 -2.31 9.26 -1.58
C VAL A 12 -3.59 8.58 -2.09
N ALA A 13 -4.71 8.72 -1.38
CA ALA A 13 -6.01 8.22 -1.79
C ALA A 13 -7.16 9.04 -1.18
N ASN A 14 -8.33 9.02 -1.82
CA ASN A 14 -9.51 9.77 -1.33
C ASN A 14 -10.15 9.15 -0.08
N SER A 15 -9.60 8.04 0.44
CA SER A 15 -10.12 7.34 1.61
C SER A 15 -9.00 6.68 2.43
N LYS A 16 -8.95 7.00 3.72
CA LYS A 16 -8.08 6.31 4.70
C LYS A 16 -8.28 4.79 4.71
N TYR A 17 -9.50 4.32 4.44
CA TYR A 17 -9.81 2.88 4.38
C TYR A 17 -9.24 2.24 3.11
N ALA A 18 -9.23 2.98 2.00
CA ALA A 18 -8.59 2.51 0.77
C ALA A 18 -7.08 2.29 0.98
N VAL A 19 -6.42 3.19 1.72
CA VAL A 19 -5.01 3.02 2.09
C VAL A 19 -4.80 1.77 2.94
N VAL A 20 -5.61 1.55 3.97
CA VAL A 20 -5.51 0.36 4.83
C VAL A 20 -5.66 -0.94 4.02
N VAL A 21 -6.67 -1.01 3.14
CA VAL A 21 -6.90 -2.19 2.30
C VAL A 21 -5.73 -2.41 1.34
N ALA A 22 -5.23 -1.35 0.71
CA ALA A 22 -4.08 -1.43 -0.19
C ALA A 22 -2.82 -1.92 0.53
N VAL A 23 -2.53 -1.38 1.72
CA VAL A 23 -1.40 -1.82 2.58
C VAL A 23 -1.55 -3.30 2.92
N ALA A 24 -2.73 -3.75 3.35
CA ALA A 24 -2.96 -5.15 3.72
C ALA A 24 -2.75 -6.10 2.52
N ARG A 25 -3.27 -5.73 1.33
CA ARG A 25 -3.06 -6.49 0.10
C ARG A 25 -1.58 -6.56 -0.27
N ARG A 26 -0.87 -5.43 -0.21
CA ARG A 26 0.56 -5.36 -0.55
C ARG A 26 1.43 -6.13 0.44
N ALA A 27 1.14 -6.01 1.73
CA ALA A 27 1.82 -6.76 2.76
C ALA A 27 1.65 -8.28 2.56
N ARG A 28 0.46 -8.75 2.18
CA ARG A 28 0.25 -10.16 1.88
C ARG A 28 1.12 -10.65 0.71
N MET A 29 1.21 -9.87 -0.38
CA MET A 29 2.07 -10.21 -1.52
C MET A 29 3.53 -10.29 -1.10
N LEU A 30 4.03 -9.28 -0.38
CA LEU A 30 5.41 -9.26 0.12
C LEU A 30 5.72 -10.48 1.00
N SER A 31 4.82 -10.84 1.94
CA SER A 31 4.99 -12.01 2.79
C SER A 31 5.06 -13.32 2.02
N GLU A 32 4.29 -13.47 0.93
CA GLU A 32 4.32 -14.67 0.09
C GLU A 32 5.59 -14.76 -0.76
N ASP A 33 6.06 -13.62 -1.27
CA ASP A 33 7.27 -13.54 -2.10
C ASP A 33 8.53 -13.86 -1.29
N THR A 34 8.55 -13.52 0.00
CA THR A 34 9.72 -13.66 0.88
C THR A 34 9.61 -14.80 1.89
N LYS A 35 8.57 -15.63 1.82
CA LYS A 35 8.31 -16.69 2.81
C LYS A 35 9.44 -17.70 3.01
N ASN A 36 10.33 -17.85 2.01
CA ASN A 36 11.46 -18.78 2.04
C ASN A 36 12.80 -18.07 2.31
N ASP A 37 12.80 -16.75 2.51
CA ASP A 37 14.00 -15.99 2.84
C ASP A 37 14.17 -15.93 4.36
N GLU A 38 15.17 -16.63 4.89
CA GLU A 38 15.47 -16.69 6.32
C GLU A 38 15.87 -15.33 6.91
N ASN A 39 16.29 -14.38 6.08
CA ASN A 39 16.61 -13.01 6.53
C ASN A 39 15.38 -12.11 6.55
N TYR A 40 14.24 -12.56 6.03
CA TYR A 40 13.05 -11.74 5.93
C TYR A 40 12.33 -11.61 7.26
N ARG A 41 12.18 -10.37 7.73
CA ARG A 41 11.46 -10.08 8.97
C ARG A 41 9.99 -9.79 8.68
N LEU A 42 9.13 -10.74 9.04
CA LEU A 42 7.67 -10.55 9.00
C LEU A 42 7.19 -9.28 9.71
N SER A 43 7.91 -8.84 10.76
CA SER A 43 7.58 -7.60 11.49
C SER A 43 7.70 -6.33 10.66
N THR A 44 8.42 -6.33 9.53
CA THR A 44 8.63 -5.11 8.71
C THR A 44 7.72 -5.05 7.49
N VAL A 45 7.03 -6.14 7.15
CA VAL A 45 6.21 -6.25 5.92
C VAL A 45 5.23 -5.09 5.78
N VAL A 46 4.49 -4.82 6.85
CA VAL A 46 3.43 -3.80 6.85
C VAL A 46 4.02 -2.40 6.71
N THR A 47 5.15 -2.15 7.37
CA THR A 47 5.88 -0.89 7.25
C THR A 47 6.39 -0.67 5.83
N THR A 48 7.01 -1.69 5.23
CA THR A 48 7.48 -1.63 3.84
C THR A 48 6.32 -1.39 2.87
N ALA A 49 5.20 -2.10 3.03
CA ALA A 49 4.02 -1.90 2.19
C ALA A 49 3.44 -0.48 2.30
N LEU A 50 3.39 0.07 3.53
CA LEU A 50 2.96 1.45 3.76
C LEU A 50 3.91 2.46 3.10
N GLU A 51 5.21 2.29 3.26
CA GLU A 51 6.22 3.15 2.64
C GLU A 51 6.15 3.10 1.11
N GLU A 52 5.94 1.94 0.51
CA GLU A 52 5.79 1.81 -0.95
C GLU A 52 4.57 2.58 -1.47
N ILE A 53 3.45 2.54 -0.73
CA ILE A 53 2.24 3.30 -1.08
C ILE A 53 2.47 4.80 -0.87
N MET A 54 3.01 5.21 0.28
CA MET A 54 3.28 6.62 0.59
C MET A 54 4.27 7.26 -0.38
N ASN A 55 5.26 6.50 -0.87
CA ASN A 55 6.23 6.96 -1.86
C ASN A 55 5.71 6.88 -3.31
N GLY A 56 4.46 6.47 -3.53
CA GLY A 56 3.86 6.37 -4.86
C GLY A 56 4.38 5.21 -5.73
N LYS A 57 5.13 4.27 -5.15
CA LYS A 57 5.56 3.04 -5.87
C LYS A 57 4.37 2.14 -6.20
N ILE A 58 3.36 2.14 -5.33
CA ILE A 58 2.08 1.46 -5.54
C ILE A 58 0.97 2.52 -5.55
N LYS A 59 0.18 2.55 -6.63
CA LYS A 59 -0.96 3.45 -6.76
C LYS A 59 -2.26 2.72 -6.42
N ILE A 60 -3.13 3.38 -5.66
CA ILE A 60 -4.46 2.90 -5.35
C ILE A 60 -5.36 3.34 -6.51
N GLN A 61 -5.85 2.38 -7.29
CA GLN A 61 -6.83 2.66 -8.34
C GLN A 61 -8.22 2.63 -7.72
N GLU A 62 -8.99 3.69 -7.92
CA GLU A 62 -10.42 3.71 -7.63
C GLU A 62 -11.14 3.28 -8.90
N ASP A 63 -12.16 2.42 -8.78
CA ASP A 63 -12.82 1.76 -9.91
C ASP A 63 -13.39 2.75 -10.96
N GLY A 64 -13.50 4.05 -10.64
CA GLY A 64 -13.90 5.12 -11.54
C GLY A 64 -12.86 5.55 -12.59
N ASP A 65 -11.58 5.25 -12.42
CA ASP A 65 -10.50 5.66 -13.35
C ASP A 65 -10.30 4.68 -14.53
N SER A 66 -10.85 3.46 -14.42
CA SER A 66 -10.71 2.40 -15.42
C SER A 66 -11.60 2.57 -16.67
N MET A 67 -12.50 3.57 -16.67
CA MET A 67 -13.47 3.84 -17.73
C MET A 67 -13.00 4.89 -18.77
N LEU A 68 -11.76 5.40 -18.68
CA LEU A 68 -11.26 6.49 -19.55
C LEU A 68 -10.07 6.10 -20.45
N LYS A 69 -9.90 4.82 -20.77
CA LYS A 69 -8.90 4.39 -21.77
C LYS A 69 -9.49 3.39 -22.77
N GLU A 70 -10.32 3.91 -23.66
CA GLU A 70 -10.48 3.37 -25.01
C GLU A 70 -10.27 4.57 -25.96
N ASP A 71 -9.06 4.66 -26.52
CA ASP A 71 -8.74 5.46 -27.73
C ASP A 71 -8.47 4.48 -28.88
#